data_AF-A0A9Q4GEG9-F1
#
_entry.id   AF-A0A9Q4GEG9-F1
#
_cell.length_a   1.000
_cell.length_b   1.000
_cell.length_c   1.000
_cell.angle_alpha   90.00
_cell.angle_beta   90.00
_cell.angle_gamma   90.00
#
_symmetry.space_group_name_H-M   'P 1'
#
loop_
_entity.id
_entity.type
_entity.pdbx_description
1 polymer ?
#
loop_
_entity_poly.entity_id
_entity_poly.type
_entity_poly.pdbx_seq_one_letter_code
_entity_poly.pdbx_strand_id
1 'polypeptide(L)'
;MLAVILIIFVNVCGFLLKLYGFDRHIVLLGFRFHISLLIPLFLLFRGSAFEKVKNSLSVFSIRKFFTAFLFAVLPPLLIVGGLYLINGIELSDPDYFYELGLSSIVDYPVYLIWNAPQLIILGLFLKVITSGKKYKFHLILPAVISLFAFELIPAGKENFRLISVLDFAMASVLFSLFFSRINNVYYMALYTFTVLWSHILLFGTGVKALVNLLLAKNYDTWEGFFTVTIKSISMYTFLLQAGISLILLLFMLVLFYKKDKFQAAETNNMGIPDK
;
A
#
# COMPACT_ATOMS: atom_id res chain seq x y z
N MET A 1 -4.03 20.52 -17.43
CA MET A 1 -4.58 21.64 -16.65
C MET A 1 -5.59 21.17 -15.60
N LEU A 2 -6.75 20.61 -15.97
CA LEU A 2 -7.77 20.15 -14.99
C LEU A 2 -7.23 19.19 -13.91
N ALA A 3 -6.47 18.16 -14.29
CA ALA A 3 -5.92 17.21 -13.31
C ALA A 3 -4.96 17.88 -12.29
N VAL A 4 -4.19 18.88 -12.72
CA VAL A 4 -3.29 19.65 -11.85
C VAL A 4 -4.10 20.52 -10.89
N ILE A 5 -5.14 21.18 -11.39
CA ILE A 5 -6.07 21.96 -10.55
C ILE A 5 -6.71 21.08 -9.48
N LEU A 6 -7.18 19.88 -9.86
CA LEU A 6 -7.79 18.94 -8.91
C LEU A 6 -6.77 18.45 -7.86
N ILE A 7 -5.52 18.17 -8.26
CA ILE A 7 -4.43 17.83 -7.33
C ILE A 7 -4.19 18.95 -6.33
N ILE A 8 -4.06 20.19 -6.79
CA ILE A 8 -3.88 21.35 -5.92
C ILE A 8 -5.07 21.48 -4.97
N PHE A 9 -6.29 21.40 -5.49
CA PHE A 9 -7.53 21.51 -4.71
C PHE A 9 -7.59 20.48 -3.58
N VAL A 10 -7.36 19.20 -3.87
CA VAL A 10 -7.40 18.15 -2.83
C VAL A 10 -6.29 18.30 -1.81
N ASN A 11 -5.09 18.73 -2.19
CA ASN A 11 -4.03 18.98 -1.22
C ASN A 11 -4.37 20.17 -0.32
N VAL A 12 -4.95 21.24 -0.86
CA VAL A 12 -5.42 22.39 -0.07
C VAL A 12 -6.54 21.97 0.88
N CYS A 13 -7.57 21.27 0.39
CA CYS A 13 -8.65 20.77 1.23
C CYS A 13 -8.15 19.79 2.30
N GLY A 14 -7.30 18.84 1.94
CA GLY A 14 -6.70 17.88 2.86
C GLY A 14 -5.87 18.57 3.94
N PHE A 15 -5.07 19.57 3.56
CA PHE A 15 -4.31 20.38 4.50
C PHE A 15 -5.22 21.16 5.46
N LEU A 16 -6.28 21.79 4.96
CA LEU A 16 -7.25 22.50 5.80
C LEU A 16 -7.94 21.56 6.79
N LEU A 17 -8.39 20.38 6.35
CA LEU A 17 -8.97 19.37 7.25
C LEU A 17 -7.97 18.97 8.34
N LYS A 18 -6.71 18.73 7.95
CA LYS A 18 -5.62 18.43 8.90
C LYS A 18 -5.40 19.57 9.91
N LEU A 19 -5.37 20.82 9.43
CA LEU A 19 -5.14 22.01 10.25
C LEU A 19 -6.22 22.22 11.32
N TYR A 20 -7.48 21.97 10.99
CA TYR A 20 -8.60 22.10 11.92
C TYR A 20 -8.91 20.82 12.72
N GLY A 21 -8.13 19.75 12.53
CA GLY A 21 -8.34 18.48 13.23
C GLY A 21 -9.57 17.69 12.78
N PHE A 22 -10.09 17.96 11.58
CA PHE A 22 -11.20 17.20 11.00
C PHE A 22 -10.73 15.87 10.38
N ASP A 23 -11.66 14.93 10.27
CA ASP A 23 -11.42 13.66 9.59
C ASP A 23 -11.13 13.90 8.10
N ARG A 24 -10.18 13.14 7.56
CA ARG A 24 -9.73 13.20 6.16
C ARG A 24 -10.38 12.11 5.30
N HIS A 25 -11.30 11.37 5.91
CA HIS A 25 -12.08 10.32 5.27
C HIS A 25 -13.53 10.75 5.09
N ILE A 26 -14.11 10.34 3.97
CA ILE A 26 -15.53 10.46 3.67
C ILE A 26 -16.11 9.05 3.76
N VAL A 27 -17.18 8.89 4.54
CA VAL A 27 -17.92 7.62 4.61
C VAL A 27 -19.07 7.67 3.60
N LEU A 28 -19.04 6.78 2.62
CA LEU A 28 -20.10 6.66 1.60
C LEU A 28 -20.54 5.19 1.49
N LEU A 29 -21.84 4.94 1.71
CA LEU A 29 -22.43 3.59 1.68
C LEU A 29 -21.68 2.57 2.58
N GLY A 30 -21.18 3.03 3.72
CA GLY A 30 -20.41 2.21 4.67
C GLY A 30 -18.92 2.06 4.34
N PHE A 31 -18.45 2.54 3.19
CA PHE A 31 -17.03 2.50 2.81
C PHE A 31 -16.32 3.81 3.17
N ARG A 32 -15.06 3.71 3.57
CA ARG A 32 -14.22 4.88 3.89
C ARG A 32 -13.35 5.24 2.70
N PHE A 33 -13.42 6.48 2.27
CA PHE A 33 -12.59 7.01 1.19
C PHE A 33 -11.75 8.15 1.72
N HIS A 34 -10.43 8.00 1.61
CA HIS A 34 -9.52 9.11 1.86
C HIS A 34 -9.77 10.25 0.86
N ILE A 35 -9.67 11.51 1.29
CA ILE A 35 -9.92 12.68 0.43
C ILE A 35 -9.03 12.70 -0.83
N SER A 36 -7.81 12.16 -0.74
CA SER A 36 -6.90 11.97 -1.89
C SER A 36 -7.52 11.16 -3.02
N LEU A 37 -8.51 10.32 -2.75
CA LEU A 37 -9.13 9.43 -3.73
C LEU A 37 -10.26 10.09 -4.52
N LEU A 38 -10.67 11.31 -4.15
CA LEU A 38 -11.62 12.08 -4.95
C LEU A 38 -11.08 12.33 -6.37
N ILE A 39 -9.78 12.64 -6.52
CA ILE A 39 -9.15 12.84 -7.84
C ILE A 39 -9.19 11.56 -8.69
N PRO A 40 -8.66 10.41 -8.21
CA PRO A 40 -8.85 9.12 -8.86
C PRO A 40 -10.28 8.88 -9.31
N LEU A 41 -11.27 9.10 -8.44
CA LEU A 41 -12.68 8.89 -8.76
C LEU A 41 -13.14 9.79 -9.93
N PHE A 42 -12.91 11.10 -9.85
CA PHE A 42 -13.30 12.04 -10.92
C PHE A 42 -12.64 11.73 -12.26
N LEU A 43 -11.36 11.35 -12.26
CA LEU A 43 -10.62 11.08 -13.49
C LEU A 43 -10.99 9.73 -14.14
N LEU A 44 -11.50 8.77 -13.36
CA LEU A 44 -11.97 7.48 -13.85
C LEU A 44 -13.29 7.58 -14.63
N PHE A 45 -14.14 8.56 -14.34
CA PHE A 45 -15.41 8.75 -15.07
C PHE A 45 -15.27 9.43 -16.44
N ARG A 46 -14.04 9.75 -16.87
CA ARG A 46 -13.81 10.29 -18.22
C ARG A 46 -13.89 9.16 -19.24
N GLY A 47 -14.77 9.26 -20.24
CA GLY A 47 -15.18 8.15 -21.12
C GLY A 47 -14.10 7.28 -21.79
N SER A 48 -12.85 7.77 -21.93
CA SER A 48 -11.73 6.96 -22.46
C SER A 48 -10.98 6.12 -21.40
N ALA A 49 -11.34 6.22 -20.12
CA ALA A 49 -10.68 5.52 -19.02
C ALA A 49 -11.05 4.03 -18.98
N PHE A 50 -12.31 3.68 -19.28
CA PHE A 50 -12.78 2.30 -19.18
C PHE A 50 -12.01 1.33 -20.09
N GLU A 51 -11.82 1.70 -21.37
CA GLU A 51 -11.03 0.91 -22.32
C GLU A 51 -9.58 0.71 -21.87
N LYS A 52 -9.00 1.70 -21.18
CA LYS A 52 -7.62 1.64 -20.67
C LYS A 52 -7.46 0.69 -19.48
N VAL A 53 -8.54 0.38 -18.76
CA VAL A 53 -8.49 -0.42 -17.52
C VAL A 53 -9.19 -1.77 -17.62
N LYS A 54 -9.92 -2.05 -18.71
CA LYS A 54 -10.62 -3.33 -18.93
C LYS A 54 -9.71 -4.54 -18.70
N ASN A 55 -8.50 -4.51 -19.23
CA ASN A 55 -7.52 -5.59 -19.06
C ASN A 55 -7.00 -5.73 -17.63
N SER A 56 -7.09 -4.66 -16.84
CA SER A 56 -6.70 -4.65 -15.42
C SER A 56 -7.79 -5.20 -14.50
N LEU A 57 -9.03 -5.30 -14.98
CA LEU A 57 -10.16 -5.96 -14.32
C LEU A 57 -10.28 -7.45 -14.69
N SER A 58 -9.19 -8.04 -15.21
CA SER A 58 -9.13 -9.46 -15.59
C SER A 58 -9.62 -10.42 -14.50
N VAL A 59 -10.08 -11.60 -14.94
CA VAL A 59 -10.69 -12.63 -14.09
C VAL A 59 -9.81 -12.97 -12.90
N PHE A 60 -10.41 -12.90 -11.72
CA PHE A 60 -9.82 -13.30 -10.46
C PHE A 60 -9.53 -14.81 -10.47
N SER A 61 -8.34 -15.20 -10.03
CA SER A 61 -7.89 -16.59 -9.97
C SER A 61 -7.50 -16.91 -8.55
N ILE A 62 -8.17 -17.90 -7.96
CA ILE A 62 -7.95 -18.30 -6.57
C ILE A 62 -6.50 -18.77 -6.32
N ARG A 63 -5.87 -19.43 -7.30
CA ARG A 63 -4.45 -19.83 -7.21
C ARG A 63 -3.54 -18.60 -7.12
N LYS A 64 -3.76 -17.60 -7.98
CA LYS A 64 -3.00 -16.35 -7.96
C LYS A 64 -3.30 -15.53 -6.70
N PHE A 65 -4.51 -15.63 -6.16
CA PHE A 65 -4.88 -15.05 -4.87
C PHE A 65 -4.05 -15.64 -3.74
N PHE A 66 -4.00 -16.97 -3.57
CA PHE A 66 -3.21 -17.57 -2.50
C PHE A 66 -1.72 -17.31 -2.65
N THR A 67 -1.22 -17.36 -3.89
CA THR A 67 0.15 -16.96 -4.20
C THR A 67 0.40 -15.50 -3.78
N ALA A 68 -0.55 -14.61 -4.08
CA ALA A 68 -0.46 -13.21 -3.71
C ALA A 68 -0.51 -12.97 -2.20
N PHE A 69 -1.46 -13.60 -1.54
CA PHE A 69 -1.59 -13.55 -0.09
C PHE A 69 -0.31 -14.03 0.60
N LEU A 70 0.23 -15.19 0.20
CA LEU A 70 1.48 -15.71 0.74
C LEU A 70 2.63 -14.73 0.55
N PHE A 71 2.76 -14.12 -0.63
CA PHE A 71 3.79 -13.12 -0.90
C PHE A 71 3.60 -11.81 -0.13
N ALA A 72 2.37 -11.46 0.25
CA ALA A 72 2.09 -10.31 1.09
C ALA A 72 2.47 -10.55 2.56
N VAL A 73 2.26 -11.78 3.05
CA VAL A 73 2.49 -12.17 4.44
C VAL A 73 3.96 -12.54 4.71
N LEU A 74 4.67 -13.08 3.72
CA LEU A 74 6.05 -13.53 3.88
C LEU A 74 7.02 -12.44 4.37
N PRO A 75 7.02 -11.19 3.84
CA PRO A 75 7.88 -10.14 4.35
C PRO A 75 7.69 -9.84 5.85
N PRO A 76 6.46 -9.56 6.36
CA PRO A 76 6.21 -9.44 7.80
C PRO A 76 6.77 -10.61 8.62
N LEU A 77 6.60 -11.85 8.15
CA LEU A 77 7.11 -13.03 8.86
C LEU A 77 8.64 -13.10 8.88
N LEU A 78 9.31 -12.81 7.76
CA LEU A 78 10.78 -12.80 7.70
C LEU A 78 11.38 -11.74 8.63
N ILE A 79 10.67 -10.63 8.82
CA ILE A 79 11.08 -9.56 9.74
C ILE A 79 11.01 -10.04 11.17
N VAL A 80 9.85 -10.57 11.56
CA VAL A 80 9.65 -11.10 12.90
C VAL A 80 10.69 -12.18 13.17
N GLY A 81 10.90 -13.10 12.23
CA GLY A 81 11.95 -14.12 12.33
C GLY A 81 13.36 -13.53 12.48
N GLY A 82 13.73 -12.55 11.67
CA GLY A 82 15.05 -11.91 11.74
C GLY A 82 15.26 -11.13 13.04
N LEU A 83 14.25 -10.37 13.48
CA LEU A 83 14.26 -9.64 14.74
C LEU A 83 14.33 -10.58 15.94
N TYR A 84 13.59 -11.69 15.90
CA TYR A 84 13.62 -12.71 16.93
C TYR A 84 15.03 -13.31 17.09
N LEU A 85 15.70 -13.62 15.96
CA LEU A 85 17.06 -14.17 15.97
C LEU A 85 18.11 -13.24 16.59
N ILE A 86 17.89 -11.92 16.57
CA ILE A 86 18.79 -10.93 17.16
C ILE A 86 18.34 -10.43 18.53
N ASN A 87 17.33 -11.07 19.14
CA ASN A 87 16.67 -10.62 20.38
C ASN A 87 16.20 -9.14 20.30
N GLY A 88 15.74 -8.74 19.12
CA GLY A 88 15.30 -7.37 18.82
C GLY A 88 13.81 -7.10 19.04
N ILE A 89 13.05 -8.15 19.36
CA ILE A 89 11.62 -8.09 19.67
C ILE A 89 11.31 -8.94 20.89
N GLU A 90 10.31 -8.48 21.64
CA GLU A 90 9.64 -9.25 22.68
C GLU A 90 8.17 -9.42 22.30
N LEU A 91 7.59 -10.54 22.70
CA LEU A 91 6.15 -10.73 22.59
C LEU A 91 5.49 -9.73 23.54
N SER A 92 4.64 -8.86 23.02
CA SER A 92 3.74 -8.07 23.85
C SER A 92 2.47 -8.87 24.12
N ASP A 93 1.88 -8.66 25.29
CA ASP A 93 0.49 -8.98 25.57
C ASP A 93 -0.33 -7.72 25.28
N PRO A 94 -0.76 -7.46 24.02
CA PRO A 94 -1.53 -6.26 23.73
C PRO A 94 -2.84 -6.29 24.52
N ASP A 95 -3.28 -5.12 25.01
CA ASP A 95 -4.48 -5.02 25.85
C ASP A 95 -5.73 -5.64 25.19
N TYR A 96 -5.78 -5.65 23.86
CA TYR A 96 -6.88 -6.22 23.07
C TYR A 96 -6.61 -7.64 22.55
N PHE A 97 -5.58 -8.33 23.05
CA PHE A 97 -5.22 -9.69 22.62
C PHE A 97 -6.41 -10.66 22.72
N TYR A 98 -7.15 -10.58 23.83
CA TYR A 98 -8.28 -11.48 24.11
C TYR A 98 -9.57 -11.08 23.40
N GLU A 99 -9.76 -9.80 23.08
CA GLU A 99 -10.95 -9.31 22.37
C GLU A 99 -10.81 -9.42 20.84
N LEU A 100 -9.59 -9.31 20.31
CA LEU A 100 -9.34 -9.20 18.86
C LEU A 100 -8.27 -10.18 18.34
N GLY A 101 -7.59 -10.98 19.15
CA GLY A 101 -6.50 -11.86 18.67
C GLY A 101 -6.96 -12.91 17.64
N LEU A 102 -8.03 -13.65 17.96
CA LEU A 102 -8.68 -14.57 17.01
C LEU A 102 -9.69 -13.85 16.11
N SER A 103 -10.37 -12.82 16.61
CA SER A 103 -11.35 -12.07 15.81
C SER A 103 -10.67 -11.33 14.65
N SER A 104 -9.46 -10.79 14.83
CA SER A 104 -8.77 -10.02 13.78
C SER A 104 -8.47 -10.85 12.54
N ILE A 105 -8.19 -12.15 12.69
CA ILE A 105 -8.06 -13.08 11.56
C ILE A 105 -9.43 -13.31 10.89
N VAL A 106 -10.49 -13.45 11.69
CA VAL A 106 -11.88 -13.64 11.22
C VAL A 106 -12.43 -12.36 10.56
N ASP A 107 -11.98 -11.20 11.00
CA ASP A 107 -12.43 -9.88 10.54
C ASP A 107 -11.65 -9.40 9.33
N TYR A 108 -10.49 -10.00 9.02
CA TYR A 108 -9.68 -9.66 7.86
C TYR A 108 -10.50 -9.57 6.56
N PRO A 109 -11.40 -10.53 6.20
CA PRO A 109 -12.22 -10.42 5.00
C PRO A 109 -13.16 -9.21 5.04
N VAL A 110 -13.72 -8.89 6.21
CA VAL A 110 -14.63 -7.75 6.40
C VAL A 110 -13.88 -6.44 6.19
N TYR A 111 -12.73 -6.27 6.84
CA TYR A 111 -11.89 -5.08 6.69
C TYR A 111 -11.30 -4.94 5.29
N LEU A 112 -10.96 -6.07 4.64
CA LEU A 112 -10.56 -6.08 3.23
C LEU A 112 -11.69 -5.58 2.34
N ILE A 113 -12.93 -6.06 2.54
CA ILE A 113 -14.09 -5.62 1.76
C ILE A 113 -14.35 -4.13 2.02
N TRP A 114 -14.28 -3.65 3.26
CA TRP A 114 -14.46 -2.23 3.59
C TRP A 114 -13.40 -1.31 2.97
N ASN A 115 -12.18 -1.81 2.76
CA ASN A 115 -11.09 -1.04 2.16
C ASN A 115 -10.91 -1.30 0.66
N ALA A 116 -11.51 -2.35 0.10
CA ALA A 116 -11.32 -2.73 -1.29
C ALA A 116 -11.72 -1.62 -2.28
N PRO A 117 -12.87 -0.92 -2.13
CA PRO A 117 -13.27 0.10 -3.12
C PRO A 117 -12.23 1.20 -3.27
N GLN A 118 -11.70 1.70 -2.16
CA GLN A 118 -10.75 2.80 -2.16
C GLN A 118 -9.40 2.39 -2.78
N LEU A 119 -8.95 1.17 -2.50
CA LEU A 119 -7.73 0.59 -3.07
C LEU A 119 -7.89 0.27 -4.57
N ILE A 120 -9.06 -0.23 -4.97
CA ILE A 120 -9.39 -0.51 -6.38
C ILE A 120 -9.43 0.79 -7.17
N ILE A 121 -10.07 1.85 -6.65
CA ILE A 121 -10.11 3.18 -7.29
C ILE A 121 -8.68 3.71 -7.50
N LEU A 122 -7.84 3.66 -6.47
CA LEU A 122 -6.43 4.06 -6.59
C LEU A 122 -5.72 3.25 -7.67
N GLY A 123 -5.92 1.94 -7.70
CA GLY A 123 -5.35 1.04 -8.71
C GLY A 123 -5.77 1.37 -10.13
N LEU A 124 -7.06 1.53 -10.35
CA LEU A 124 -7.61 1.89 -11.65
C LEU A 124 -7.04 3.23 -12.12
N PHE A 125 -6.98 4.24 -11.25
CA PHE A 125 -6.36 5.52 -11.57
C PHE A 125 -4.90 5.36 -12.03
N LEU A 126 -4.11 4.59 -11.29
CA LEU A 126 -2.72 4.31 -11.64
C LEU A 126 -2.59 3.56 -12.97
N LYS A 127 -3.56 2.70 -13.33
CA LYS A 127 -3.63 2.05 -14.65
C LYS A 127 -3.99 3.01 -15.77
N VAL A 128 -4.91 3.94 -15.54
CA VAL A 128 -5.25 4.96 -16.54
C VAL A 128 -4.02 5.81 -16.88
N ILE A 129 -3.30 6.32 -15.88
CA ILE A 129 -2.15 7.21 -16.11
C ILE A 129 -0.95 6.48 -16.73
N THR A 130 -0.83 5.17 -16.52
CA THR A 130 0.26 4.35 -17.07
C THR A 130 -0.09 3.61 -18.37
N SER A 131 -1.32 3.79 -18.87
CA SER A 131 -1.81 3.09 -20.07
C SER A 131 -0.90 3.35 -21.27
N GLY A 132 -0.49 2.27 -21.96
CA GLY A 132 0.38 2.34 -23.14
C GLY A 132 1.84 2.71 -22.85
N LYS A 133 2.27 2.73 -21.58
CA LYS A 133 3.65 3.06 -21.20
C LYS A 133 4.42 1.82 -20.76
N LYS A 134 5.62 1.66 -21.33
CA LYS A 134 6.55 0.56 -21.00
C LYS A 134 7.08 0.69 -19.57
N TYR A 135 7.56 1.88 -19.22
CA TYR A 135 8.05 2.19 -17.87
C TYR A 135 6.93 2.89 -17.10
N LYS A 136 6.38 2.25 -16.07
CA LYS A 136 5.23 2.77 -15.33
C LYS A 136 5.62 3.55 -14.08
N PHE A 137 6.78 3.21 -13.50
CA PHE A 137 7.28 3.76 -12.24
C PHE A 137 7.37 5.30 -12.23
N HIS A 138 7.95 5.90 -13.28
CA HIS A 138 8.15 7.35 -13.37
C HIS A 138 6.85 8.15 -13.47
N LEU A 139 5.71 7.50 -13.76
CA LEU A 139 4.38 8.13 -13.71
C LEU A 139 3.67 7.86 -12.38
N ILE A 140 3.84 6.66 -11.83
CA ILE A 140 3.21 6.27 -10.56
C ILE A 140 3.82 7.06 -9.39
N LEU A 141 5.15 7.15 -9.31
CA LEU A 141 5.83 7.81 -8.18
C LEU A 141 5.41 9.27 -7.98
N PRO A 142 5.53 10.17 -8.99
CA PRO A 142 5.09 11.54 -8.81
C PRO A 142 3.58 11.63 -8.57
N ALA A 143 2.76 10.73 -9.14
CA ALA A 143 1.32 10.73 -8.90
C ALA A 143 0.99 10.39 -7.43
N VAL A 144 1.62 9.37 -6.85
CA VAL A 144 1.44 8.98 -5.45
C VAL A 144 1.90 10.10 -4.52
N ILE A 145 3.11 10.64 -4.73
CA ILE A 145 3.61 11.77 -3.93
C ILE A 145 2.62 12.95 -4.01
N SER A 146 2.17 13.30 -5.22
CA SER A 146 1.26 14.44 -5.42
C SER A 146 -0.12 14.24 -4.79
N LEU A 147 -0.63 13.00 -4.73
CA LEU A 147 -1.93 12.72 -4.13
C LEU A 147 -1.94 12.85 -2.60
N PHE A 148 -0.80 12.64 -1.96
CA PHE A 148 -0.66 12.60 -0.50
C PHE A 148 0.29 13.67 0.05
N ALA A 149 0.71 14.64 -0.77
CA ALA A 149 1.72 15.63 -0.38
C ALA A 149 1.31 16.45 0.86
N PHE A 150 0.03 16.75 1.03
CA PHE A 150 -0.45 17.50 2.20
C PHE A 150 -0.24 16.76 3.54
N GLU A 151 -0.16 15.42 3.54
CA GLU A 151 0.08 14.64 4.76
C GLU A 151 1.49 14.88 5.32
N LEU A 152 2.44 15.26 4.45
CA LEU A 152 3.81 15.62 4.81
C LEU A 152 3.94 16.96 5.52
N ILE A 153 2.95 17.84 5.35
CA ILE A 153 2.99 19.17 5.95
C ILE A 153 2.48 19.03 7.38
N PRO A 154 3.33 19.24 8.41
CA PRO A 154 2.87 19.20 9.79
C PRO A 154 1.84 20.32 10.01
N ALA A 155 0.81 20.03 10.79
CA ALA A 155 -0.24 20.99 11.09
C ALA A 155 -0.67 20.90 12.57
N GLY A 156 -1.13 22.03 13.12
CA GLY A 156 -1.56 22.10 14.51
C GLY A 156 -0.41 21.85 15.50
N LYS A 157 -0.54 20.81 16.33
CA LYS A 157 0.45 20.43 17.36
C LYS A 157 1.51 19.42 16.87
N GLU A 158 1.46 19.02 15.60
CA GLU A 158 2.42 18.07 15.05
C GLU A 158 3.79 18.73 14.83
N ASN A 159 4.85 18.10 15.37
CA ASN A 159 6.21 18.54 15.10
C ASN A 159 6.72 17.95 13.78
N PHE A 160 7.41 18.77 12.99
CA PHE A 160 8.12 18.27 11.82
C PHE A 160 9.18 17.24 12.23
N ARG A 161 9.13 16.05 11.62
CA ARG A 161 10.12 14.99 11.82
C ARG A 161 10.66 14.56 10.47
N LEU A 162 11.96 14.77 10.23
CA LEU A 162 12.62 14.36 8.99
C LEU A 162 12.43 12.86 8.70
N ILE A 163 12.47 12.03 9.74
CA ILE A 163 12.19 10.59 9.64
C ILE A 163 10.83 10.32 8.98
N SER A 164 9.77 11.04 9.34
CA SER A 164 8.44 10.84 8.73
C SER A 164 8.41 11.17 7.24
N VAL A 165 9.22 12.14 6.80
CA VAL A 165 9.38 12.46 5.38
C VAL A 165 10.13 11.35 4.65
N LEU A 166 11.20 10.82 5.25
CA LEU A 166 11.97 9.70 4.71
C LEU A 166 11.13 8.43 4.61
N ASP A 167 10.32 8.13 5.63
CA ASP A 167 9.40 6.99 5.65
C ASP A 167 8.35 7.11 4.54
N PHE A 168 7.75 8.29 4.37
CA PHE A 168 6.80 8.54 3.29
C PHE A 168 7.45 8.40 1.91
N ALA A 169 8.65 8.94 1.72
CA ALA A 169 9.38 8.85 0.46
C ALA A 169 9.71 7.38 0.14
N MET A 170 10.20 6.63 1.13
CA MET A 170 10.48 5.21 1.01
C MET A 170 9.21 4.41 0.67
N ALA A 171 8.12 4.63 1.41
CA ALA A 171 6.83 3.99 1.16
C ALA A 171 6.31 4.30 -0.25
N SER A 172 6.42 5.55 -0.70
CA SER A 172 6.02 5.99 -2.04
C SER A 172 6.83 5.30 -3.14
N VAL A 173 8.15 5.16 -2.96
CA VAL A 173 9.03 4.45 -3.90
C VAL A 173 8.64 2.99 -3.99
N LEU A 174 8.47 2.30 -2.87
CA LEU A 174 8.12 0.88 -2.84
C LEU A 174 6.75 0.61 -3.42
N PHE A 175 5.77 1.42 -3.01
CA PHE A 175 4.43 1.37 -3.55
C PHE A 175 4.49 1.56 -5.07
N SER A 176 5.26 2.52 -5.56
CA SER A 176 5.37 2.77 -6.99
C SER A 176 6.05 1.62 -7.75
N LEU A 177 7.11 1.04 -7.18
CA LEU A 177 7.79 -0.13 -7.75
C LEU A 177 6.84 -1.32 -7.80
N PHE A 178 6.11 -1.57 -6.72
CA PHE A 178 5.13 -2.64 -6.61
C PHE A 178 4.01 -2.51 -7.65
N PHE A 179 3.38 -1.34 -7.73
CA PHE A 179 2.26 -1.07 -8.63
C PHE A 179 2.67 -1.04 -10.11
N SER A 180 3.93 -0.72 -10.39
CA SER A 180 4.46 -0.75 -11.76
C SER A 180 4.45 -2.16 -12.36
N ARG A 181 4.46 -3.21 -11.53
CA ARG A 181 4.58 -4.61 -11.95
C ARG A 181 3.27 -5.40 -11.92
N ILE A 182 2.34 -5.08 -11.02
CA ILE A 182 1.06 -5.80 -10.92
C ILE A 182 0.05 -5.23 -11.88
N ASN A 183 -0.45 -6.03 -12.84
CA ASN A 183 -1.42 -5.53 -13.82
C ASN A 183 -2.88 -5.56 -13.34
N ASN A 184 -3.23 -6.50 -12.46
CA ASN A 184 -4.60 -6.71 -12.01
C ASN A 184 -4.87 -5.92 -10.72
N VAL A 185 -5.92 -5.09 -10.73
CA VAL A 185 -6.22 -4.16 -9.61
C VAL A 185 -6.72 -4.87 -8.36
N TYR A 186 -7.34 -6.06 -8.49
CA TYR A 186 -7.82 -6.83 -7.34
C TYR A 186 -6.66 -7.40 -6.53
N TYR A 187 -5.65 -7.99 -7.19
CA TYR A 187 -4.46 -8.45 -6.48
C TYR A 187 -3.73 -7.28 -5.84
N MET A 188 -3.60 -6.18 -6.56
CA MET A 188 -2.98 -4.97 -6.04
C MET A 188 -3.66 -4.47 -4.76
N ALA A 189 -5.00 -4.39 -4.74
CA ALA A 189 -5.76 -4.05 -3.53
C ALA A 189 -5.52 -5.06 -2.40
N LEU A 190 -5.62 -6.36 -2.69
CA LEU A 190 -5.36 -7.43 -1.73
C LEU A 190 -3.97 -7.31 -1.10
N TYR A 191 -2.93 -7.17 -1.92
CA TYR A 191 -1.55 -7.09 -1.45
C TYR A 191 -1.34 -5.87 -0.57
N THR A 192 -1.76 -4.67 -1.03
CA THR A 192 -1.61 -3.44 -0.26
C THR A 192 -2.32 -3.55 1.08
N PHE A 193 -3.56 -4.04 1.09
CA PHE A 193 -4.30 -4.26 2.32
C PHE A 193 -3.59 -5.25 3.24
N THR A 194 -3.18 -6.42 2.73
CA THR A 194 -2.57 -7.48 3.54
C THR A 194 -1.25 -7.07 4.15
N VAL A 195 -0.41 -6.33 3.42
CA VAL A 195 0.87 -5.83 3.94
C VAL A 195 0.63 -4.83 5.06
N LEU A 196 -0.26 -3.85 4.87
CA LEU A 196 -0.58 -2.85 5.89
C LEU A 196 -1.24 -3.50 7.11
N TRP A 197 -2.21 -4.38 6.88
CA TRP A 197 -2.92 -5.13 7.92
C TRP A 197 -1.96 -5.96 8.78
N SER A 198 -1.12 -6.79 8.14
CA SER A 198 -0.15 -7.64 8.85
C SER A 198 0.86 -6.79 9.62
N HIS A 199 1.32 -5.67 9.03
CA HIS A 199 2.28 -4.78 9.69
C HIS A 199 1.68 -4.17 10.96
N ILE A 200 0.45 -3.66 10.90
CA ILE A 200 -0.23 -3.07 12.05
C ILE A 200 -0.51 -4.11 13.12
N LEU A 201 -1.01 -5.30 12.74
CA LEU A 201 -1.23 -6.36 13.72
C LEU A 201 0.06 -6.76 14.44
N LEU A 202 1.15 -6.91 13.71
CA LEU A 202 2.41 -7.37 14.29
C LEU A 202 3.09 -6.29 15.15
N PHE A 203 3.13 -5.04 14.71
CA PHE A 203 3.99 -4.02 15.33
C PHE A 203 3.24 -2.84 15.96
N GLY A 204 1.92 -2.78 15.80
CA GLY A 204 1.16 -1.64 16.31
C GLY A 204 1.24 -0.43 15.39
N THR A 205 0.46 0.59 15.71
CA THR A 205 0.65 1.94 15.18
C THR A 205 0.02 2.98 16.10
N GLY A 206 0.76 4.07 16.32
CA GLY A 206 0.24 5.26 17.03
C GLY A 206 -0.52 6.23 16.11
N VAL A 207 -0.67 5.90 14.82
CA VAL A 207 -1.29 6.80 13.84
C VAL A 207 -2.79 6.51 13.80
N LYS A 208 -3.59 7.26 14.57
CA LYS A 208 -5.06 7.18 14.60
C LYS A 208 -5.70 7.08 13.22
N ALA A 209 -5.22 7.88 12.26
CA ALA A 209 -5.73 7.84 10.88
C ALA A 209 -5.54 6.47 10.20
N LEU A 210 -4.40 5.81 10.44
CA LEU A 210 -4.09 4.49 9.88
C LEU A 210 -4.88 3.37 10.57
N VAL A 211 -5.03 3.44 11.90
CA VAL A 211 -5.89 2.53 12.67
C VAL A 211 -7.34 2.65 12.20
N ASN A 212 -7.83 3.89 12.12
CA ASN A 212 -9.19 4.18 11.65
C ASN A 212 -9.38 3.87 10.17
N LEU A 213 -8.32 3.81 9.36
CA LEU A 213 -8.45 3.39 7.96
C LEU A 213 -8.68 1.88 7.88
N LEU A 214 -7.91 1.09 8.62
CA LEU A 214 -7.79 -0.35 8.40
C LEU A 214 -8.61 -1.21 9.35
N LEU A 215 -8.80 -0.76 10.58
CA LEU A 215 -9.54 -1.45 11.64
C LEU A 215 -10.90 -0.77 11.82
N ALA A 216 -11.13 -0.06 12.92
CA ALA A 216 -12.41 0.59 13.19
C ALA A 216 -12.24 2.06 13.62
N LYS A 217 -13.32 2.85 13.57
CA LYS A 217 -13.30 4.32 13.70
C LYS A 217 -12.89 4.83 15.09
N ASN A 218 -12.96 3.95 16.10
CA ASN A 218 -12.96 4.37 17.50
C ASN A 218 -11.63 4.14 18.21
N TYR A 219 -10.59 3.71 17.49
CA TYR A 219 -9.29 3.44 18.10
C TYR A 219 -8.34 4.61 17.85
N ASP A 220 -7.75 5.11 18.94
CA ASP A 220 -6.75 6.18 18.85
C ASP A 220 -5.36 5.63 18.49
N THR A 221 -5.05 4.42 18.97
CA THR A 221 -3.81 3.69 18.73
C THR A 221 -4.10 2.19 18.62
N TRP A 222 -3.15 1.44 18.09
CA TRP A 222 -3.18 -0.02 18.07
C TRP A 222 -1.85 -0.56 18.60
N GLU A 223 -1.90 -1.51 19.53
CA GLU A 223 -0.72 -2.21 20.03
C GLU A 223 -0.48 -3.49 19.24
N GLY A 224 0.77 -3.73 18.84
CA GLY A 224 1.14 -4.93 18.09
C GLY A 224 1.32 -6.14 18.98
N PHE A 225 1.36 -7.33 18.37
CA PHE A 225 1.80 -8.57 19.03
C PHE A 225 3.28 -8.57 19.43
N PHE A 226 4.08 -7.71 18.80
CA PHE A 226 5.51 -7.60 19.07
C PHE A 226 5.88 -6.16 19.43
N THR A 227 6.56 -6.01 20.57
CA THR A 227 7.22 -4.76 20.94
C THR A 227 8.67 -4.82 20.50
N VAL A 228 9.13 -3.78 19.80
CA VAL A 228 10.54 -3.67 19.38
C VAL A 228 11.35 -3.09 20.55
N THR A 229 12.19 -3.91 21.17
CA THR A 229 12.93 -3.58 22.40
C THR A 229 14.28 -2.89 22.19
N ILE A 230 14.71 -2.70 20.93
CA ILE A 230 16.02 -2.11 20.62
C ILE A 230 16.03 -0.63 21.01
N LYS A 231 16.79 -0.28 22.07
CA LYS A 231 16.88 1.06 22.66
C LYS A 231 17.38 2.19 21.73
N SER A 232 17.94 1.90 20.56
CA SER A 232 18.35 2.88 19.54
C SER A 232 17.36 2.94 18.37
N ILE A 233 16.12 3.30 18.70
CA ILE A 233 14.90 3.14 17.90
C ILE A 233 14.92 3.85 16.53
N SER A 234 15.65 4.95 16.33
CA SER A 234 15.45 5.77 15.12
C SER A 234 16.17 5.25 13.88
N MET A 235 17.41 4.78 14.00
CA MET A 235 18.24 4.40 12.84
C MET A 235 18.06 2.93 12.47
N TYR A 236 17.89 2.05 13.46
CA TYR A 236 17.73 0.62 13.24
C TYR A 236 16.34 0.26 12.74
N THR A 237 15.27 0.89 13.23
CA THR A 237 13.92 0.67 12.71
C THR A 237 13.78 1.16 11.26
N PHE A 238 14.46 2.27 10.92
CA PHE A 238 14.60 2.74 9.55
C PHE A 238 15.43 1.78 8.68
N LEU A 239 16.57 1.27 9.18
CA LEU A 239 17.40 0.27 8.48
C LEU A 239 16.67 -1.07 8.31
N LEU A 240 15.84 -1.44 9.26
CA LEU A 240 15.02 -2.63 9.21
C LEU A 240 13.92 -2.43 8.18
N GLN A 241 13.14 -1.35 8.26
CA GLN A 241 12.14 -0.99 7.25
C GLN A 241 12.76 -0.84 5.86
N ALA A 242 13.92 -0.22 5.71
CA ALA A 242 14.65 -0.12 4.46
C ALA A 242 15.17 -1.49 3.98
N GLY A 243 15.63 -2.36 4.89
CA GLY A 243 16.06 -3.72 4.59
C GLY A 243 14.90 -4.61 4.13
N ILE A 244 13.73 -4.45 4.74
CA ILE A 244 12.46 -5.09 4.36
C ILE A 244 12.05 -4.68 2.96
N SER A 245 12.08 -3.38 2.74
CA SER A 245 11.77 -2.71 1.49
C SER A 245 12.71 -3.18 0.38
N LEU A 246 13.99 -3.35 0.71
CA LEU A 246 15.03 -3.87 -0.18
C LEU A 246 14.87 -5.37 -0.46
N ILE A 247 14.55 -6.19 0.54
CA ILE A 247 14.30 -7.64 0.38
C ILE A 247 13.04 -7.87 -0.48
N LEU A 248 11.95 -7.14 -0.20
CA LEU A 248 10.74 -7.13 -1.02
C LEU A 248 11.05 -6.71 -2.46
N LEU A 249 11.85 -5.65 -2.64
CA LEU A 249 12.24 -5.15 -3.95
C LEU A 249 13.09 -6.17 -4.73
N LEU A 250 14.12 -6.74 -4.10
CA LEU A 250 15.02 -7.73 -4.69
C LEU A 250 14.28 -9.02 -5.04
N PHE A 251 13.38 -9.47 -4.17
CA PHE A 251 12.60 -10.67 -4.39
C PHE A 251 11.54 -10.49 -5.49
N MET A 252 10.91 -9.31 -5.57
CA MET A 252 10.05 -8.92 -6.69
C MET A 252 10.84 -8.87 -8.01
N LEU A 253 12.07 -8.34 -8.00
CA LEU A 253 12.94 -8.35 -9.18
C LEU A 253 13.24 -9.78 -9.65
N VAL A 254 13.55 -10.71 -8.73
CA VAL A 254 13.85 -12.12 -9.07
C VAL A 254 12.65 -12.86 -9.66
N LEU A 255 11.46 -12.73 -9.06
CA LEU A 255 10.27 -13.44 -9.54
C LEU A 255 9.80 -12.98 -10.92
N PHE A 256 9.93 -11.68 -11.21
CA PHE A 256 9.41 -11.11 -12.45
C PHE A 256 10.45 -11.02 -13.58
N TYR A 257 11.76 -11.01 -13.28
CA TYR A 257 12.81 -11.13 -14.30
C TYR A 257 12.79 -12.50 -15.01
N LYS A 258 12.36 -13.57 -14.33
CA LYS A 258 12.16 -14.89 -14.95
C LYS A 258 11.04 -14.91 -15.98
N LYS A 259 9.98 -14.10 -15.82
CA LYS A 259 8.82 -14.09 -16.71
C LYS A 259 9.17 -13.50 -18.09
N ASP A 260 9.94 -12.42 -18.12
CA ASP A 260 10.37 -11.78 -19.37
C ASP A 260 11.34 -12.67 -20.17
N LYS A 261 12.20 -13.45 -19.50
CA LYS A 261 13.07 -14.44 -20.17
C LYS A 261 12.32 -15.65 -20.72
N PHE A 262 11.30 -16.15 -20.01
CA PHE A 262 10.49 -17.27 -20.52
C PHE A 262 9.67 -16.87 -21.75
N GLN A 263 9.07 -15.67 -21.75
CA GLN A 263 8.34 -15.17 -22.91
C GLN A 263 9.27 -14.87 -24.09
N ALA A 264 10.49 -14.36 -23.84
CA ALA A 264 11.50 -14.16 -24.88
C ALA A 264 12.05 -15.49 -25.45
N ALA A 265 12.16 -16.53 -24.63
CA ALA A 265 12.61 -17.86 -25.05
C ALA A 265 11.53 -18.59 -25.88
N GLU A 266 10.25 -18.45 -25.54
CA GLU A 266 9.14 -18.99 -26.34
C GLU A 266 9.02 -18.30 -27.71
N THR A 267 9.27 -16.99 -27.80
CA THR A 267 9.30 -16.29 -29.10
C THR A 267 10.50 -16.66 -29.97
N ASN A 268 11.64 -17.05 -29.38
CA ASN A 268 12.82 -17.48 -30.14
C ASN A 268 12.76 -18.96 -30.57
N ASN A 269 12.00 -19.80 -29.86
CA ASN A 269 11.80 -21.21 -30.22
C ASN A 269 10.64 -21.44 -31.21
N MET A 270 9.89 -20.40 -31.57
CA MET A 270 8.91 -20.42 -32.66
C MET A 270 9.46 -19.82 -33.98
N GLY A 271 10.78 -19.64 -34.08
CA GLY A 271 11.46 -19.43 -35.35
C GLY A 271 11.35 -20.70 -36.20
N ILE A 272 10.39 -20.68 -37.13
CA ILE A 272 10.22 -21.67 -38.20
C ILE A 272 11.59 -21.84 -38.90
N PRO A 273 12.13 -23.07 -39.06
CA PRO A 273 13.31 -23.26 -39.88
C PRO A 273 12.90 -23.04 -41.33
N ASP A 274 13.50 -22.04 -41.97
CA ASP A 274 13.38 -21.83 -43.41
C ASP A 274 13.81 -23.11 -44.14
N LYS A 275 12.86 -23.72 -44.85
CA LYS A 275 13.07 -24.54 -46.03
C LYS A 275 12.00 -24.21 -47.05
#